data_AF-A0A836RD77-F1
#
_entry.id   AF-A0A836RD77-F1
#
_cell.length_a   1.000
_cell.length_b   1.000
_cell.length_c   1.000
_cell.angle_alpha   90.00
_cell.angle_beta   90.00
_cell.angle_gamma   90.00
#
_symmetry.space_group_name_H-M   'P 1'
#
loop_
_entity.id
_entity.type
_entity.pdbx_description
1 polymer ?
#
loop_
_entity_poly.entity_id
_entity_poly.type
_entity_poly.pdbx_seq_one_letter_code
_entity_poly.pdbx_strand_id
1 'polypeptide(L)' 'MQRIDPPSPSINPIAELRLRRWARENYVPEHLRDTESWHPIVLDEMRRKDEELKRHQADSLLASTYVPLAPMTAHSFHTG' A
#
# COMPACT_ATOMS: atom_id res chain seq x y z
N MET A 1 -32.00 12.31 18.10
CA MET A 1 -30.65 12.27 18.71
C MET A 1 -29.62 12.24 17.59
N GLN A 2 -29.02 13.39 17.23
CA GLN A 2 -27.86 13.39 16.35
C GLN A 2 -26.63 13.12 17.22
N ARG A 3 -25.87 12.07 16.92
CA ARG A 3 -24.56 11.85 17.54
C ARG A 3 -23.64 12.90 16.96
N ILE A 4 -23.28 13.88 17.78
CA ILE A 4 -22.18 14.79 17.46
C ILE A 4 -20.93 13.92 17.63
N ASP A 5 -20.40 13.41 16.53
CA ASP A 5 -19.05 12.86 16.53
C ASP A 5 -18.13 13.98 17.08
N PRO A 6 -17.32 13.70 18.11
CA PRO A 6 -16.40 14.71 18.61
C PRO A 6 -15.55 15.20 17.44
N PRO A 7 -15.26 16.50 17.34
CA PRO A 7 -14.38 17.00 16.29
C PRO A 7 -13.06 16.26 16.45
N SER A 8 -12.80 15.32 15.53
CA SER A 8 -11.50 14.67 15.42
C SER A 8 -10.47 15.80 15.42
N PRO A 9 -9.45 15.75 16.29
CA PRO A 9 -8.50 16.84 16.44
C PRO A 9 -7.97 17.18 15.05
N SER A 10 -8.28 18.38 14.59
CA SER A 10 -7.89 18.88 13.27
C SER A 10 -6.38 19.02 13.25
N ILE A 11 -5.71 17.91 12.93
CA ILE A 11 -4.26 17.86 12.81
C ILE A 11 -3.84 18.72 11.61
N ASN A 12 -2.76 19.47 11.76
CA ASN A 12 -2.22 20.22 10.64
C ASN A 12 -1.71 19.22 9.57
N PRO A 13 -1.91 19.50 8.26
CA PRO A 13 -1.45 18.63 7.17
C PRO A 13 0.01 18.18 7.26
N ILE A 14 0.92 19.04 7.73
CA ILE A 14 2.34 18.68 7.89
C ILE A 14 2.53 17.59 8.96
N ALA A 15 1.80 17.69 10.07
CA ALA A 15 1.87 16.72 11.15
C ALA A 15 1.24 15.38 10.72
N GLU A 16 0.13 15.41 9.98
CA GLU A 16 -0.44 14.21 9.37
C GLU A 16 0.57 13.52 8.44
N LEU A 17 1.21 14.26 7.52
CA LEU A 17 2.21 13.70 6.61
C LEU A 17 3.39 13.07 7.36
N ARG A 18 3.84 13.69 8.45
CA ARG A 18 4.89 13.12 9.31
C ARG A 18 4.45 11.82 9.97
N LEU A 19 3.23 11.76 10.50
CA LEU A 19 2.68 10.53 11.09
C LEU A 19 2.54 9.41 10.06
N ARG A 20 2.04 9.73 8.86
CA ARG A 20 1.95 8.76 7.76
C ARG A 20 3.32 8.24 7.36
N ARG A 21 4.31 9.14 7.22
CA ARG A 21 5.70 8.74 6.94
C ARG A 21 6.25 7.81 8.02
N TRP A 22 6.10 8.18 9.29
CA TRP A 22 6.56 7.37 10.40
C TRP A 22 5.89 5.99 10.40
N ALA A 23 4.58 5.91 10.15
CA ALA A 23 3.84 4.66 10.08
C ALA A 23 4.33 3.75 8.93
N ARG A 24 4.68 4.31 7.76
CA ARG A 24 5.25 3.54 6.65
C ARG A 24 6.64 3.01 6.98
N GLU A 25 7.47 3.81 7.64
CA GLU A 25 8.85 3.44 8.05
C GLU A 25 8.85 2.41 9.20
N ASN A 26 7.88 2.49 10.12
CA ASN A 26 7.77 1.64 11.32
C ASN A 26 6.58 0.68 11.24
N TYR A 27 6.33 0.16 10.05
CA TYR A 27 5.18 -0.72 9.80
C TYR A 27 5.22 -1.97 10.67
N VAL A 28 4.07 -2.32 11.25
CA VAL A 28 3.85 -3.59 11.93
C VAL A 28 2.59 -4.29 11.40
N PRO A 29 2.53 -5.63 11.43
CA PRO A 29 1.34 -6.38 11.06
C PRO A 29 0.19 -6.16 12.06
N GLU A 30 -1.05 -6.35 11.60
CA GLU A 30 -2.29 -6.06 12.34
C GLU A 30 -2.32 -6.61 13.77
N HIS A 31 -1.84 -7.83 13.98
CA HIS A 31 -1.85 -8.51 15.28
C HIS A 31 -0.88 -7.92 16.33
N LEU A 32 0.03 -7.03 15.92
CA LEU A 32 0.97 -6.35 16.82
C LEU A 32 0.63 -4.88 17.05
N ARG A 33 -0.51 -4.41 16.53
CA ARG A 33 -0.92 -3.00 16.64
C ARG A 33 -1.65 -2.76 17.95
N ASP A 34 -1.28 -1.69 18.65
CA ASP A 34 -2.06 -1.18 19.77
C ASP A 34 -3.14 -0.23 19.23
N THR A 35 -4.31 -0.78 18.90
CA THR A 35 -5.41 -0.04 18.27
C THR A 35 -6.05 1.01 19.16
N GLU A 36 -5.88 0.88 20.48
CA GLU A 36 -6.46 1.81 21.45
C GLU A 36 -5.54 3.01 21.71
N SER A 37 -4.22 2.77 21.74
CA SER A 37 -3.22 3.77 22.11
C SER A 37 -2.61 4.50 20.91
N TRP A 38 -2.65 3.91 19.72
CA TRP A 38 -2.02 4.51 18.54
C TRP A 38 -2.90 5.54 17.86
N HIS A 39 -2.24 6.52 17.22
CA HIS A 39 -2.92 7.58 16.53
C HIS A 39 -3.72 7.01 15.32
N PRO A 40 -4.97 7.44 15.08
CA PRO A 40 -5.82 6.89 14.02
C PRO A 40 -5.19 7.01 12.61
N ILE A 41 -4.45 8.09 12.34
CA ILE A 41 -3.68 8.25 11.10
C ILE A 41 -2.61 7.16 10.91
N VAL A 42 -1.94 6.76 11.98
CA VAL A 42 -0.93 5.69 11.93
C VAL A 42 -1.62 4.36 11.59
N LEU A 43 -2.73 4.06 12.27
CA LEU A 43 -3.51 2.85 12.04
C LEU A 43 -4.07 2.79 10.62
N ASP A 44 -4.62 3.91 10.12
CA ASP A 44 -5.10 4.04 8.74
C ASP A 44 -3.97 3.83 7.72
N GLU A 45 -2.80 4.43 7.94
CA GLU A 45 -1.67 4.29 7.03
C GLU A 45 -1.11 2.86 7.02
N MET A 46 -1.03 2.19 8.18
CA MET A 46 -0.61 0.79 8.25
C MET A 46 -1.60 -0.13 7.53
N ARG A 47 -2.91 0.12 7.64
CA ARG A 47 -3.94 -0.62 6.88
C ARG A 47 -3.77 -0.43 5.37
N ARG A 48 -3.51 0.80 4.90
CA ARG A 48 -3.24 1.05 3.47
C ARG A 48 -2.00 0.29 3.00
N LYS A 49 -0.97 0.23 3.84
CA LYS A 49 0.24 -0.57 3.56
C LYS A 49 -0.05 -2.07 3.52
N ASP A 50 -0.95 -2.59 4.36
CA ASP A 50 -1.40 -4.00 4.26
C ASP A 50 -2.02 -4.29 2.90
N GLU A 51 -2.88 -3.41 2.42
CA GLU A 51 -3.54 -3.53 1.11
C GLU A 51 -2.53 -3.41 -0.06
N GLU A 52 -1.55 -2.52 0.07
CA GLU A 52 -0.43 -2.40 -0.86
C GLU A 52 0.36 -3.71 -0.94
N LEU A 53 0.73 -4.30 0.20
CA LEU A 53 1.44 -5.58 0.26
C LEU A 53 0.64 -6.73 -0.35
N LYS A 54 -0.66 -6.81 -0.05
CA LYS A 54 -1.56 -7.82 -0.65
C LYS A 54 -1.63 -7.67 -2.17
N ARG A 55 -1.71 -6.43 -2.68
CA ARG A 55 -1.70 -6.15 -4.12
C ARG A 55 -0.37 -6.55 -4.76
N HIS A 56 0.76 -6.18 -4.17
CA HIS A 56 2.07 -6.58 -4.70
C HIS A 56 2.28 -8.09 -4.71
N GLN A 57 1.76 -8.80 -3.71
CA GLN A 57 1.76 -10.26 -3.72
C GLN A 57 0.91 -10.81 -4.87
N ALA A 58 -0.30 -10.30 -5.06
CA ALA A 58 -1.16 -10.68 -6.18
C ALA A 58 -0.50 -10.40 -7.54
N ASP A 59 0.05 -9.20 -7.72
CA ASP A 59 0.77 -8.80 -8.94
C ASP A 59 1.98 -9.70 -9.21
N SER A 60 2.73 -10.05 -8.17
CA SER A 60 3.88 -10.95 -8.30
C SER A 60 3.46 -12.36 -8.70
N LEU A 61 2.35 -12.88 -8.17
CA LEU A 61 1.80 -14.18 -8.56
C LEU A 61 1.28 -14.16 -10.01
N LEU A 62 0.65 -13.05 -10.42
CA LEU A 62 0.22 -12.85 -11.80
C LEU A 62 1.43 -12.78 -12.76
N ALA A 63 2.47 -12.03 -12.39
CA ALA A 63 3.71 -11.96 -13.15
C ALA A 63 4.41 -13.32 -13.26
N SER A 64 4.37 -14.14 -12.21
CA SER A 64 4.90 -15.51 -12.24
C SER A 64 4.10 -16.45 -13.15
N THR A 65 2.82 -16.15 -13.40
CA THR A 65 1.96 -16.93 -14.31
C THR A 65 2.09 -16.46 -15.76
N TYR A 66 2.63 -15.26 -15.97
CA TYR A 66 2.84 -14.70 -17.30
C TYR A 66 3.99 -15.41 -18.02
N VAL A 67 3.64 -16.30 -18.95
CA VAL A 67 4.58 -16.86 -19.93
C VAL A 67 4.69 -15.85 -21.07
N PRO A 68 5.84 -15.19 -21.28
CA PRO A 68 6.01 -14.34 -22.46
C PRO A 68 5.89 -15.22 -23.70
N LEU A 69 4.91 -14.90 -24.57
CA LEU A 69 4.87 -15.43 -25.92
C LEU A 69 6.21 -15.03 -26.56
N ALA A 70 7.11 -16.00 -26.75
CA ALA A 70 8.34 -15.76 -27.49
C ALA A 70 7.95 -15.03 -28.79
N PRO A 71 8.63 -13.92 -29.16
CA PRO A 71 8.35 -13.29 -30.44
C PRO A 71 8.62 -14.34 -31.52
N MET A 72 7.56 -14.99 -32.00
CA MET A 72 7.69 -15.95 -33.07
C MET A 72 8.14 -15.14 -34.27
N THR A 73 9.24 -15.59 -34.86
CA THR A 73 9.84 -15.10 -36.10
C THR A 73 10.51 -13.71 -36.01
N ALA A 74 11.77 -13.71 -35.58
CA ALA A 74 12.74 -12.78 -36.12
C ALA A 74 12.78 -12.99 -37.65
N HIS A 75 12.16 -12.09 -38.40
CA HIS A 75 12.27 -12.07 -39.85
C HIS A 75 13.68 -11.60 -40.20
N SER A 76 14.53 -12.53 -40.61
CA SER A 76 15.85 -12.21 -41.15
C SER A 76 15.67 -11.46 -42.46
N PHE A 77 15.86 -10.14 -42.46
CA PHE A 77 15.91 -9.36 -43.70
C PHE A 77 17.20 -9.71 -44.44
N HIS A 78 17.10 -10.50 -45.50
CA HIS A 78 18.19 -10.75 -46.44
C HIS A 78 18.31 -9.54 -47.38
N THR A 79 19.33 -8.71 -47.16
CA THR A 79 19.83 -7.77 -48.18
C THR A 79 20.86 -8.48 -49.03
N GLY A 80 20.60 -8.52 -50.35
CA GLY A 80 21.49 -9.07 -51.38
C GLY A 80 22.52 -8.08 -51.89
#